data_AF-A0AAW8YK96-F1
#
_entry.id   AF-A0AAW8YK96-F1
#
_cell.length_a   1.000
_cell.length_b   1.000
_cell.length_c   1.000
_cell.angle_alpha   90.00
_cell.angle_beta   90.00
_cell.angle_gamma   90.00
#
_symmetry.space_group_name_H-M   'P 1'
#
loop_
_entity.id
_entity.type
_entity.pdbx_description
1 polymer ?
#
loop_
_entity_poly.entity_id
_entity_poly.type
_entity_poly.pdbx_seq_one_letter_code
_entity_poly.pdbx_strand_id
1 'polypeptide(L)' 'LDDSKAFDALHPEQRNVYFGVREFGMATAVNGINLHGNTRAFGSTFFVFSDYLKAAIRLAAIQQIPAVYIFTHDSIAVG' A
#
# COMPACT_ATOMS: atom_id res chain seq x y z
N LEU A 1 11.77 -4.44 17.79
CA LEU A 1 11.28 -4.02 16.46
C LEU A 1 12.39 -3.15 15.91
N ASP A 2 13.12 -3.66 14.93
CA ASP A 2 14.35 -3.04 14.40
C ASP A 2 14.12 -1.55 14.07
N ASP A 3 15.16 -0.73 14.19
CA ASP A 3 15.20 0.71 13.85
C ASP A 3 15.02 0.94 12.34
N SER A 4 13.92 0.46 11.76
CA SER A 4 13.63 0.58 10.35
C SER A 4 13.21 2.02 10.08
N LYS A 5 14.13 2.79 9.49
CA LYS A 5 13.94 4.22 9.24
C LYS A 5 12.88 4.47 8.17
N ALA A 6 12.34 5.68 8.20
CA ALA A 6 11.29 6.15 7.29
C ALA A 6 11.89 6.58 5.96
N PHE A 7 11.17 6.34 4.87
CA PHE A 7 11.37 7.05 3.62
C PHE A 7 10.94 8.51 3.81
N ASP A 8 11.87 9.44 3.61
CA ASP A 8 11.63 10.88 3.68
C ASP A 8 12.52 11.63 2.66
N ALA A 9 12.39 12.96 2.63
CA ALA A 9 13.11 13.81 1.66
C ALA A 9 14.64 13.82 1.86
N LEU A 10 15.12 13.53 3.07
CA LEU A 10 16.54 13.46 3.42
C LEU A 10 17.08 12.02 3.29
N HIS A 11 16.22 11.01 3.39
CA HIS A 11 16.57 9.58 3.37
C HIS A 11 15.73 8.78 2.36
N PRO A 12 15.89 9.02 1.04
CA PRO A 12 15.11 8.36 -0.01
C PRO A 12 15.45 6.86 -0.19
N GLU A 13 16.54 6.38 0.40
CA GLU A 13 16.97 4.97 0.33
C GLU A 13 16.19 4.04 1.27
N GLN A 14 15.41 4.60 2.20
CA GLN A 14 14.65 3.82 3.18
C GLN A 14 13.41 3.16 2.57
N ARG A 15 12.99 2.03 3.16
CA ARG A 15 11.99 1.14 2.55
C ARG A 15 10.59 1.25 3.15
N ASN A 16 10.42 2.04 4.21
CA ASN A 16 9.13 2.23 4.87
C ASN A 16 8.49 3.56 4.47
N VAL A 17 7.39 3.50 3.74
CA VAL A 17 6.64 4.69 3.33
C VAL A 17 5.46 4.89 4.27
N TYR A 18 5.40 6.05 4.95
CA TYR A 18 4.28 6.40 5.82
C TYR A 18 3.23 7.20 5.06
N PHE A 19 2.24 6.49 4.50
CA PHE A 19 1.16 7.08 3.72
C PHE A 19 0.18 7.93 4.54
N GLY A 20 0.10 7.72 5.85
CA GLY A 20 -0.95 8.27 6.72
C GLY A 20 -2.31 7.61 6.45
N VAL A 21 -3.40 8.25 6.91
CA VAL A 21 -4.80 7.81 6.65
C VAL A 21 -5.22 8.24 5.24
N ARG A 22 -4.65 7.56 4.24
CA ARG A 22 -4.79 7.90 2.82
C ARG A 22 -4.85 6.63 1.98
N GLU A 23 -5.82 5.78 2.24
CA GLU A 23 -5.96 4.44 1.65
C GLU A 23 -5.96 4.47 0.12
N PHE A 24 -6.75 5.38 -0.47
CA PHE A 24 -6.82 5.51 -1.92
C PHE A 24 -5.49 5.99 -2.52
N GLY A 25 -4.88 7.02 -1.90
CA GLY A 25 -3.59 7.56 -2.33
C GLY A 25 -2.44 6.56 -2.17
N MET A 26 -2.45 5.77 -1.09
CA MET A 26 -1.53 4.66 -0.90
C MET A 26 -1.63 3.66 -2.05
N ALA A 27 -2.85 3.21 -2.38
CA ALA A 27 -3.04 2.19 -3.40
C ALA A 27 -2.65 2.66 -4.81
N THR A 28 -2.95 3.92 -5.17
CA THR A 28 -2.49 4.49 -6.45
C THR A 28 -0.97 4.65 -6.50
N ALA A 29 -0.35 5.07 -5.39
CA ALA A 29 1.12 5.16 -5.30
C ALA A 29 1.78 3.78 -5.40
N VAL A 30 1.28 2.76 -4.69
CA VAL A 30 1.78 1.37 -4.78
C VAL A 30 1.67 0.83 -6.20
N ASN A 31 0.56 1.11 -6.91
CA ASN A 31 0.42 0.76 -8.32
C ASN A 31 1.48 1.44 -9.18
N GLY A 32 1.71 2.75 -8.97
CA GLY A 32 2.74 3.50 -9.68
C GLY A 32 4.16 2.99 -9.43
N ILE A 33 4.49 2.65 -8.18
CA ILE A 33 5.81 2.11 -7.81
C ILE A 33 6.05 0.76 -8.50
N ASN A 34 5.04 -0.12 -8.52
CA ASN A 34 5.14 -1.41 -9.18
C ASN A 34 5.15 -1.30 -10.72
N LEU A 35 4.51 -0.29 -11.30
CA LEU A 35 4.61 0.03 -12.74
C LEU A 35 6.00 0.56 -13.12
N HIS A 36 6.61 1.38 -12.27
CA HIS A 36 7.97 1.89 -12.50
C HIS A 36 9.01 0.77 -12.52
N GLY A 37 8.78 -0.31 -11.75
CA GLY A 37 9.62 -1.50 -11.75
C GLY A 37 10.78 -1.43 -10.75
N ASN A 38 11.61 -2.48 -10.74
CA ASN A 38 12.76 -2.73 -9.85
C ASN A 38 12.46 -2.86 -8.35
N THR A 39 11.20 -2.75 -7.95
CA THR A 39 10.76 -2.92 -6.57
C THR A 39 9.50 -3.78 -6.52
N ARG A 40 9.17 -4.26 -5.32
CA ARG A 40 7.88 -4.91 -5.03
C ARG A 40 7.24 -4.18 -3.86
N ALA A 41 6.47 -3.15 -4.17
CA ALA A 41 5.76 -2.36 -3.17
C ALA A 41 4.47 -3.06 -2.74
N PHE A 42 4.16 -2.93 -1.46
CA PHE A 42 2.91 -3.38 -0.86
C PHE A 42 2.26 -2.24 -0.09
N GLY A 43 0.93 -2.27 0.01
CA GLY A 43 0.15 -1.37 0.86
C GLY A 43 -0.61 -2.18 1.91
N SER A 44 -0.88 -1.58 3.07
CA SER A 44 -1.59 -2.24 4.15
C SER A 44 -2.66 -1.36 4.78
N THR A 45 -3.82 -1.93 5.09
CA THR A 45 -4.88 -1.28 5.89
C THR A 45 -5.80 -2.34 6.50
N PHE A 46 -6.87 -1.94 7.19
CA PHE A 46 -7.93 -2.84 7.64
C PHE A 46 -8.83 -3.23 6.47
N PHE A 47 -9.35 -4.45 6.47
CA PHE A 47 -10.13 -4.99 5.36
C PHE A 47 -11.39 -4.17 5.09
N VAL A 48 -12.04 -3.66 6.14
CA VAL A 48 -13.21 -2.78 6.01
C VAL A 48 -12.91 -1.49 5.24
N PHE A 49 -11.68 -0.98 5.29
CA PHE A 49 -11.28 0.20 4.52
C PHE A 49 -10.88 -0.10 3.08
N SER A 50 -10.94 -1.36 2.63
CA SER A 50 -10.72 -1.71 1.23
C SER A 50 -11.65 -0.97 0.27
N ASP A 51 -12.85 -0.58 0.73
CA ASP A 51 -13.79 0.23 -0.05
C ASP A 51 -13.21 1.62 -0.40
N TYR A 52 -12.37 2.20 0.44
CA TYR A 52 -11.71 3.49 0.16
C TYR A 52 -10.70 3.39 -0.99
N LEU A 53 -10.09 2.21 -1.21
CA LEU A 53 -9.09 2.01 -2.27
C LEU A 53 -9.55 1.10 -3.41
N LYS A 54 -10.82 0.70 -3.43
CA LYS A 54 -11.40 -0.25 -4.40
C LYS A 54 -11.18 0.14 -5.86
N ALA A 55 -11.26 1.44 -6.16
CA ALA A 55 -10.99 1.95 -7.51
C ALA A 55 -9.54 1.74 -7.95
N ALA A 56 -8.57 1.89 -7.03
CA ALA A 56 -7.16 1.63 -7.31
C ALA A 56 -6.87 0.13 -7.45
N ILE A 57 -7.48 -0.73 -6.63
CA ILE A 57 -7.39 -2.19 -6.76
C ILE A 57 -7.92 -2.63 -8.13
N ARG A 58 -9.06 -2.07 -8.57
CA ARG A 58 -9.62 -2.33 -9.91
C ARG A 58 -8.63 -1.96 -11.01
N LEU A 59 -7.94 -0.81 -10.90
CA LEU A 59 -6.92 -0.43 -11.87
C LEU A 59 -5.72 -1.38 -11.85
N ALA A 60 -5.26 -1.81 -10.67
CA ALA A 60 -4.20 -2.81 -10.56
C ALA A 60 -4.53 -4.09 -11.33
N ALA A 61 -5.77 -4.58 -11.20
CA ALA A 61 -6.24 -5.75 -11.93
C ALA A 61 -6.31 -5.52 -13.45
N ILE A 62 -6.84 -4.38 -13.91
CA ILE A 62 -6.93 -4.06 -15.35
C ILE A 62 -5.54 -3.91 -15.98
N GLN A 63 -4.63 -3.23 -15.27
CA GLN A 63 -3.27 -2.96 -15.74
C GLN A 63 -2.32 -4.15 -15.53
N GLN A 64 -2.80 -5.26 -14.96
CA GLN A 64 -2.01 -6.46 -14.65
C GLN A 64 -0.79 -6.13 -13.77
N ILE A 65 -0.96 -5.21 -12.82
CA ILE A 65 0.09 -4.81 -11.88
C ILE A 65 0.16 -5.87 -10.77
N PRO A 66 1.34 -6.43 -10.47
CA PRO A 66 1.51 -7.40 -9.39
C PRO A 66 1.55 -6.71 -8.00
N ALA A 67 0.58 -5.84 -7.72
CA ALA A 67 0.46 -5.11 -6.47
C ALA A 67 -0.03 -6.02 -5.35
N VAL A 68 0.60 -5.93 -4.17
CA VAL A 68 0.21 -6.68 -2.97
C VAL A 68 -0.49 -5.74 -1.99
N TYR A 69 -1.74 -6.07 -1.63
CA TYR A 69 -2.49 -5.37 -0.60
C TYR A 69 -2.68 -6.29 0.60
N ILE A 70 -2.18 -5.87 1.76
CA ILE A 70 -2.26 -6.61 3.02
C ILE A 70 -3.44 -6.06 3.81
N PHE A 71 -4.53 -6.81 3.83
CA PHE A 71 -5.71 -6.48 4.62
C PHE A 71 -5.70 -7.27 5.93
N THR A 72 -5.68 -6.56 7.05
CA THR A 72 -5.85 -7.13 8.39
C THR A 72 -7.29 -6.89 8.86
N HIS A 73 -7.69 -7.42 10.02
CA HIS A 73 -9.02 -7.17 10.60
C HIS A 73 -10.14 -7.55 9.61
N ASP A 74 -10.13 -8.81 9.17
CA ASP A 74 -10.92 -9.30 8.04
C ASP A 74 -12.36 -9.68 8.39
N SER A 75 -12.71 -9.68 9.67
CA SER A 75 -13.95 -10.28 10.16
C SER A 75 -14.46 -9.61 11.43
N ILE A 76 -15.63 -10.09 11.88
CA ILE A 76 -16.25 -9.73 13.15
C ILE A 76 -15.35 -10.00 14.38
N ALA A 77 -14.30 -10.79 14.25
CA ALA A 77 -13.37 -11.11 15.34
C ALA A 77 -12.51 -9.90 15.78
N VAL A 78 -12.61 -8.76 15.10
CA VAL A 78 -11.99 -7.50 15.53
C VAL A 78 -12.44 -7.05 16.91
N GLY A 79 -13.67 -7.37 17.29
CA GLY A 79 -14.32 -6.89 18.52
C GLY A 79 -15.68 -6.28 18.24
#